data_AF-A0A7C5EVN5-F1
#
_entry.id   AF-A0A7C5EVN5-F1
#
_cell.length_a   1.000
_cell.length_b   1.000
_cell.length_c   1.000
_cell.angle_alpha   90.00
_cell.angle_beta   90.00
_cell.angle_gamma   90.00
#
_symmetry.space_group_name_H-M   'P 1'
#
loop_
_entity.id
_entity.type
_entity.pdbx_description
1 polymer ?
#
loop_
_entity_poly.entity_id
_entity_poly.type
_entity_poly.pdbx_seq_one_letter_code
_entity_poly.pdbx_strand_id
1 'polypeptide(L)'
;MKFGRKPSASGRLAALASKIEKVVKEDAERIRRMEETAAQRRRAAAELHVLCAGLVADLNALLSKPLVELSPAEFAAGNFREDASNVFQINISGRIVHLEFHSTGALGSTDKFPKPYILEGAIRAFNQEMLELSLVPEQQLFCCPESGKLNWLWVDPRTQRAAPLDRERLTAILERLV
;
A
#
# COMPACT_ATOMS: atom_id res chain seq x y z
N MET A 1 -49.98 -37.52 7.85
CA MET A 1 -50.12 -36.09 7.50
C MET A 1 -49.43 -35.25 8.57
N LYS A 2 -48.32 -34.56 8.24
CA LYS A 2 -47.65 -33.63 9.18
C LYS A 2 -48.12 -32.21 8.85
N PHE A 3 -49.02 -31.65 9.66
CA PHE A 3 -49.37 -30.25 9.59
C PHE A 3 -48.21 -29.42 10.15
N GLY A 4 -47.39 -28.85 9.26
CA GLY A 4 -46.41 -27.85 9.62
C GLY A 4 -47.13 -26.63 10.21
N ARG A 5 -47.02 -26.45 11.53
CA ARG A 5 -47.60 -25.31 12.25
C ARG A 5 -46.96 -24.04 11.67
N LYS A 6 -47.73 -23.24 10.92
CA LYS A 6 -47.27 -21.92 10.46
C LYS A 6 -46.86 -21.10 11.69
N PRO A 7 -45.67 -20.48 11.72
CA PRO A 7 -45.25 -19.68 12.86
C PRO A 7 -46.28 -18.57 13.11
N SER A 8 -46.64 -18.36 14.38
CA SER A 8 -47.55 -17.27 14.77
C SER A 8 -46.99 -15.92 14.31
N ALA A 9 -47.84 -14.91 14.11
CA ALA A 9 -47.39 -13.58 13.73
C ALA A 9 -46.32 -13.04 14.69
N SER A 10 -46.45 -13.33 15.99
CA SER A 10 -45.44 -13.03 17.02
C SER A 10 -44.12 -13.79 16.81
N GLY A 11 -44.17 -15.09 16.45
CA GLY A 11 -42.96 -15.86 16.13
C GLY A 11 -42.25 -15.40 14.86
N ARG A 12 -43.00 -14.93 13.85
CA ARG A 12 -42.43 -14.30 12.64
C ARG A 12 -41.78 -12.96 12.96
N LEU A 13 -42.39 -12.16 13.83
CA LEU A 13 -41.87 -10.87 14.27
C LEU A 13 -40.58 -11.02 15.10
N ALA A 14 -40.54 -11.98 16.04
CA ALA A 14 -39.34 -12.29 16.82
C ALA A 14 -38.19 -12.78 15.93
N ALA A 15 -38.48 -13.64 14.94
CA ALA A 15 -37.48 -14.10 13.99
C ALA A 15 -36.95 -12.97 13.09
N LEU A 16 -37.80 -11.99 12.74
CA LEU A 16 -37.37 -10.81 12.00
C LEU A 16 -36.47 -9.91 12.86
N ALA A 17 -36.85 -9.65 14.12
CA ALA A 17 -36.04 -8.85 15.05
C ALA A 17 -34.62 -9.43 15.23
N SER A 18 -34.51 -10.74 15.46
CA SER A 18 -33.20 -11.42 15.58
C SER A 18 -32.37 -11.35 14.29
N LYS A 19 -33.00 -11.42 13.12
CA LYS A 19 -32.31 -11.24 11.84
C LYS A 19 -31.80 -9.81 11.66
N ILE A 20 -32.60 -8.81 12.05
CA ILE A 20 -32.20 -7.40 12.00
C ILE A 20 -31.01 -7.16 12.92
N GLU A 21 -31.06 -7.64 14.17
CA GLU A 21 -29.93 -7.52 15.11
C GLU A 21 -28.65 -8.15 14.57
N LYS A 22 -28.76 -9.32 13.93
CA LYS A 22 -27.62 -9.99 13.31
C LYS A 22 -27.02 -9.17 12.17
N VAL A 23 -27.86 -8.66 11.26
CA VAL A 23 -27.39 -7.83 10.13
C VAL A 23 -26.72 -6.55 10.62
N VAL A 24 -27.34 -5.86 11.59
CA VAL A 24 -26.76 -4.63 12.17
C VAL A 24 -25.40 -4.91 12.81
N LYS A 25 -25.25 -6.04 13.52
CA LYS A 25 -23.97 -6.44 14.11
C LYS A 25 -22.91 -6.72 13.05
N GLU A 26 -23.26 -7.46 12.00
CA GLU A 26 -22.35 -7.79 10.90
C GLU A 26 -21.91 -6.54 10.12
N ASP A 27 -22.82 -5.58 9.91
CA ASP A 27 -22.51 -4.31 9.26
C ASP A 27 -21.60 -3.45 10.13
N ALA A 28 -21.85 -3.37 11.44
CA ALA A 28 -20.98 -2.63 12.36
C ALA A 28 -19.56 -3.21 12.40
N GLU A 29 -19.42 -4.55 12.43
CA GLU A 29 -18.11 -5.21 12.35
C GLU A 29 -17.41 -4.94 11.02
N ARG A 30 -18.17 -4.91 9.90
CA ARG A 30 -17.63 -4.62 8.57
C ARG A 30 -17.12 -3.18 8.47
N ILE A 31 -17.92 -2.20 8.90
CA ILE A 31 -17.55 -0.78 8.91
C ILE A 31 -16.27 -0.58 9.71
N ARG A 32 -16.22 -1.17 10.92
CA ARG A 32 -15.04 -1.09 11.77
C ARG A 32 -13.78 -1.63 11.09
N ARG A 33 -13.85 -2.79 10.43
CA ARG A 33 -12.72 -3.37 9.69
C ARG A 33 -12.27 -2.49 8.52
N MET A 34 -13.23 -1.87 7.82
CA MET A 34 -12.93 -0.94 6.73
C MET A 34 -12.19 0.29 7.24
N GLU A 35 -12.65 0.89 8.34
CA GLU A 35 -12.00 2.04 8.99
C GLU A 35 -10.59 1.70 9.50
N GLU A 36 -10.44 0.53 10.14
CA GLU A 36 -9.14 0.03 10.61
C GLU A 36 -8.16 -0.15 9.43
N THR A 37 -8.63 -0.74 8.33
CA THR A 37 -7.82 -0.92 7.12
C THR A 37 -7.44 0.43 6.49
N ALA A 38 -8.38 1.37 6.39
CA ALA A 38 -8.11 2.71 5.86
C ALA A 38 -7.12 3.48 6.73
N ALA A 39 -7.19 3.34 8.05
CA ALA A 39 -6.19 3.90 8.97
C ALA A 39 -4.79 3.28 8.75
N GLN A 40 -4.72 1.95 8.59
CA GLN A 40 -3.47 1.26 8.28
C GLN A 40 -2.84 1.71 6.96
N ARG A 41 -3.65 1.90 5.91
CA ARG A 41 -3.19 2.38 4.59
C ARG A 41 -2.58 3.78 4.66
N ARG A 42 -3.28 4.71 5.30
CA ARG A 42 -2.81 6.08 5.52
C ARG A 42 -1.49 6.11 6.30
N ARG A 43 -1.39 5.29 7.35
CA ARG A 43 -0.17 5.14 8.14
C ARG A 43 0.97 4.54 7.32
N ALA A 44 0.72 3.47 6.55
CA ALA A 44 1.71 2.83 5.70
C ALA A 44 2.30 3.78 4.66
N ALA A 45 1.45 4.62 4.05
CA ALA A 45 1.87 5.64 3.09
C ALA A 45 2.76 6.70 3.73
N ALA A 46 2.39 7.18 4.93
CA ALA A 46 3.21 8.13 5.69
C ALA A 46 4.57 7.53 6.10
N GLU A 47 4.59 6.29 6.58
CA GLU A 47 5.84 5.59 6.94
C GLU A 47 6.76 5.40 5.71
N LEU A 48 6.19 5.09 4.54
CA LEU A 48 6.95 5.00 3.29
C LEU A 48 7.55 6.35 2.87
N HIS A 49 6.79 7.45 3.03
CA HIS A 49 7.30 8.79 2.76
C HIS A 49 8.45 9.15 3.69
N VAL A 50 8.31 8.89 5.00
CA VAL A 50 9.36 9.13 5.99
C VAL A 50 10.64 8.37 5.64
N LEU A 51 10.53 7.11 5.18
CA LEU A 51 11.68 6.34 4.70
C LEU A 51 12.39 7.05 3.53
N CYS A 52 11.63 7.52 2.53
CA CYS A 52 12.18 8.22 1.36
C CYS A 52 12.79 9.57 1.75
N ALA A 53 12.09 10.36 2.56
CA ALA A 53 12.53 11.67 3.02
C ALA A 53 13.80 11.57 3.86
N GLY A 54 13.89 10.57 4.74
CA GLY A 54 15.09 10.31 5.53
C GLY A 54 16.30 9.98 4.67
N LEU A 55 16.15 9.15 3.63
CA LEU A 55 17.24 8.88 2.68
C LEU A 55 17.67 10.14 1.92
N VAL A 56 16.72 10.92 1.41
CA VAL A 56 16.99 12.15 0.65
C VAL A 56 17.72 13.18 1.53
N ALA A 57 17.29 13.35 2.77
CA ALA A 57 17.94 14.24 3.73
C ALA A 57 19.39 13.81 4.01
N ASP A 58 19.62 12.53 4.26
CA ASP A 58 20.96 12.00 4.53
C ASP A 58 21.89 12.13 3.32
N LEU A 59 21.40 11.88 2.10
CA LEU A 59 22.18 12.08 0.87
C LEU A 59 22.54 13.56 0.69
N ASN A 60 21.58 14.47 0.84
CA ASN A 60 21.84 15.89 0.68
C ASN A 60 22.78 16.46 1.75
N ALA A 61 22.79 15.89 2.97
CA ALA A 61 23.74 16.28 4.01
C ALA A 61 25.19 15.92 3.69
N LEU A 62 25.41 14.91 2.84
CA LEU A 62 26.74 14.47 2.38
C LEU A 62 27.22 15.20 1.11
N LEU A 63 26.32 15.88 0.40
CA LEU A 63 26.63 16.60 -0.85
C LEU A 63 27.03 18.05 -0.57
N SER A 64 27.86 18.63 -1.45
CA SER A 64 28.26 20.05 -1.34
C SER A 64 27.11 21.04 -1.57
N LYS A 65 26.02 20.58 -2.19
CA LYS A 65 24.76 21.28 -2.39
C LYS A 65 23.62 20.25 -2.46
N PRO A 66 22.38 20.60 -2.08
CA PRO A 66 21.25 19.69 -2.24
C PRO A 66 21.00 19.43 -3.73
N LEU A 67 21.07 18.17 -4.13
CA LEU A 67 20.85 17.72 -5.53
C LEU A 67 19.80 16.62 -5.65
N VAL A 68 19.32 16.11 -4.52
CA VAL A 68 18.33 15.05 -4.46
C VAL A 68 17.01 15.65 -3.97
N GLU A 69 15.96 15.52 -4.76
CA GLU A 69 14.64 16.08 -4.43
C GLU A 69 13.62 14.96 -4.24
N LEU A 70 12.74 15.11 -3.24
CA LEU A 70 11.59 14.24 -3.03
C LEU A 70 10.30 14.99 -3.39
N SER A 71 9.45 14.38 -4.19
CA SER A 71 8.13 14.89 -4.55
C SER A 71 7.03 13.90 -4.13
N PRO A 72 6.03 14.31 -3.33
CA PRO A 72 5.95 15.60 -2.64
C PRO A 72 7.01 15.72 -1.52
N ALA A 73 7.46 16.93 -1.22
CA ALA A 73 8.46 17.18 -0.18
C ALA A 73 7.96 16.81 1.22
N GLU A 74 6.66 17.03 1.48
CA GLU A 74 5.96 16.66 2.70
C GLU A 74 4.76 15.77 2.36
N PHE A 75 4.47 14.80 3.22
CA PHE A 75 3.31 13.94 3.08
C PHE A 75 2.77 13.54 4.45
N ALA A 76 1.57 13.99 4.78
CA ALA A 76 0.85 13.54 5.96
C ALA A 76 -0.08 12.37 5.61
N ALA A 77 -0.44 11.59 6.62
CA ALA A 77 -1.36 10.45 6.47
C ALA A 77 -2.71 10.84 5.81
N GLY A 78 -3.16 12.08 5.99
CA GLY A 78 -4.37 12.62 5.37
C GLY A 78 -4.25 12.94 3.87
N ASN A 79 -3.03 12.99 3.31
CA ASN A 79 -2.80 13.21 1.88
C ASN A 79 -2.96 11.94 1.05
N PHE A 80 -3.02 10.77 1.69
CA PHE A 80 -3.24 9.51 1.01
C PHE A 80 -4.59 9.49 0.30
N ARG A 81 -4.57 9.08 -0.97
CA ARG A 81 -5.74 8.97 -1.83
C ARG A 81 -6.19 7.51 -1.84
N GLU A 82 -7.36 7.25 -1.27
CA GLU A 82 -7.92 5.89 -1.20
C GLU A 82 -8.30 5.38 -2.60
N ASP A 83 -8.92 6.23 -3.42
CA ASP A 83 -9.50 5.87 -4.72
C ASP A 83 -8.59 6.18 -5.92
N ALA A 84 -7.30 6.43 -5.69
CA ALA A 84 -6.35 6.76 -6.75
C ALA A 84 -4.93 6.30 -6.43
N SER A 85 -4.08 6.24 -7.46
CA SER A 85 -2.64 6.06 -7.26
C SER A 85 -2.05 7.22 -6.44
N ASN A 86 -1.19 6.84 -5.51
CA ASN A 86 -0.31 7.71 -4.75
C ASN A 86 1.10 7.54 -5.31
N VAL A 87 1.82 8.64 -5.41
CA VAL A 87 3.12 8.67 -6.10
C VAL A 87 4.12 9.41 -5.24
N PHE A 88 5.29 8.80 -5.03
CA PHE A 88 6.49 9.46 -4.52
C PHE A 88 7.59 9.39 -5.58
N GLN A 89 8.32 10.49 -5.77
CA GLN A 89 9.41 10.56 -6.73
C GLN A 89 10.67 11.11 -6.08
N ILE A 90 11.77 10.39 -6.20
CA ILE A 90 13.11 10.87 -5.89
C ILE A 90 13.78 11.25 -7.21
N ASN A 91 14.25 12.49 -7.34
CA ASN A 91 14.92 13.01 -8.53
C ASN A 91 16.36 13.41 -8.22
N ILE A 92 17.28 12.98 -9.08
CA ILE A 92 18.69 13.39 -9.07
C ILE A 92 19.09 13.80 -10.49
N SER A 93 19.04 15.11 -10.78
CA SER A 93 19.43 15.66 -12.08
C SER A 93 18.81 14.92 -13.29
N GLY A 94 17.51 14.60 -13.24
CA GLY A 94 16.79 13.89 -14.31
C GLY A 94 16.82 12.35 -14.22
N ARG A 95 17.50 11.79 -13.22
CA ARG A 95 17.39 10.38 -12.84
C ARG A 95 16.27 10.24 -11.82
N ILE A 96 15.28 9.40 -12.10
CA ILE A 96 14.04 9.32 -11.33
C ILE A 96 13.89 7.93 -10.73
N VAL A 97 13.66 7.87 -9.42
CA VAL A 97 13.01 6.73 -8.76
C VAL A 97 11.56 7.10 -8.53
N HIS A 98 10.66 6.33 -9.12
CA HIS A 98 9.22 6.52 -9.08
C HIS A 98 8.58 5.39 -8.30
N LEU A 99 7.99 5.70 -7.15
CA LEU A 99 7.22 4.78 -6.33
C LEU A 99 5.75 5.10 -6.53
N GLU A 100 5.00 4.19 -7.14
CA GLU A 100 3.56 4.30 -7.32
C GLU A 100 2.87 3.23 -6.49
N PHE A 101 1.80 3.56 -5.76
CA PHE A 101 1.03 2.60 -4.98
C PHE A 101 -0.43 3.04 -4.81
N HIS A 102 -1.32 2.06 -4.63
CA HIS A 102 -2.75 2.30 -4.45
C HIS A 102 -3.37 1.32 -3.45
N SER A 103 -4.59 1.63 -3.01
CA SER A 103 -5.36 0.73 -2.16
C SER A 103 -5.83 -0.50 -2.95
N THR A 104 -5.99 -1.60 -2.23
CA THR A 104 -6.63 -2.81 -2.75
C THR A 104 -8.10 -2.84 -2.31
N GLY A 105 -9.01 -3.38 -3.12
CA GLY A 105 -10.43 -3.42 -2.75
C GLY A 105 -10.71 -4.21 -1.46
N ALA A 106 -9.96 -5.30 -1.23
CA ALA A 106 -10.01 -6.10 -0.01
C ALA A 106 -8.59 -6.56 0.39
N LEU A 107 -8.41 -6.96 1.65
CA LEU A 107 -7.25 -7.75 2.08
C LEU A 107 -7.20 -9.02 1.22
N GLY A 108 -6.31 -9.01 0.24
CA GLY A 108 -6.19 -10.06 -0.77
C GLY A 108 -4.81 -10.70 -0.74
N SER A 109 -4.78 -11.99 -1.06
CA SER A 109 -3.61 -12.66 -1.61
C SER A 109 -3.89 -12.79 -3.11
N THR A 110 -2.92 -12.49 -3.95
CA THR A 110 -3.06 -12.63 -5.41
C THR A 110 -2.02 -13.60 -5.93
N ASP A 111 -2.20 -14.09 -7.16
CA ASP A 111 -1.17 -14.90 -7.84
C ASP A 111 0.19 -14.17 -7.90
N LYS A 112 0.18 -12.83 -7.80
CA LYS A 112 1.38 -11.99 -7.79
C LYS A 112 2.10 -12.02 -6.45
N PHE A 113 1.36 -12.15 -5.34
CA PHE A 113 1.96 -12.21 -4.00
C PHE A 113 1.08 -12.98 -3.00
N PRO A 114 1.61 -14.08 -2.41
CA PRO A 114 0.80 -15.01 -1.65
C PRO A 114 0.41 -14.52 -0.24
N LYS A 115 1.06 -13.47 0.29
CA LYS A 115 0.72 -12.93 1.61
C LYS A 115 -0.39 -11.90 1.53
N PRO A 116 -1.25 -11.75 2.56
CA PRO A 116 -2.24 -10.68 2.62
C PRO A 116 -1.59 -9.29 2.61
N TYR A 117 -2.09 -8.39 1.76
CA TYR A 117 -1.62 -7.01 1.68
C TYR A 117 -2.79 -6.00 1.56
N ILE A 118 -2.53 -4.76 1.99
CA ILE A 118 -3.53 -3.66 1.99
C ILE A 118 -3.24 -2.57 0.96
N LEU A 119 -2.00 -2.50 0.48
CA LEU A 119 -1.55 -1.62 -0.59
C LEU A 119 -0.69 -2.44 -1.56
N GLU A 120 -0.78 -2.13 -2.84
CA GLU A 120 0.10 -2.65 -3.88
C GLU A 120 0.56 -1.54 -4.81
N GLY A 121 1.62 -1.79 -5.56
CA GLY A 121 2.24 -0.79 -6.40
C GLY A 121 3.50 -1.28 -7.09
N ALA A 122 4.32 -0.31 -7.52
CA ALA A 122 5.59 -0.58 -8.18
C ALA A 122 6.64 0.49 -7.87
N ILE A 123 7.90 0.07 -7.93
CA ILE A 123 9.08 0.93 -7.94
C ILE A 123 9.71 0.84 -9.32
N ARG A 124 9.89 2.00 -9.95
CA ARG A 124 10.56 2.15 -11.24
C ARG A 124 11.75 3.07 -11.07
N ALA A 125 12.87 2.75 -11.71
CA ALA A 125 14.07 3.57 -11.68
C ALA A 125 14.55 3.77 -13.12
N PHE A 126 14.66 5.02 -13.55
CA PHE A 126 14.97 5.33 -14.94
C PHE A 126 15.63 6.70 -15.10
N ASN A 127 16.31 6.87 -16.23
CA ASN A 127 16.80 8.13 -16.76
C ASN A 127 16.33 8.28 -18.22
N GLN A 128 16.71 9.37 -18.89
CA GLN A 128 16.30 9.64 -20.28
C GLN A 128 16.70 8.53 -21.25
N GLU A 129 17.94 8.05 -21.17
CA GLU A 129 18.46 6.97 -22.04
C GLU A 129 17.67 5.66 -21.85
N MET A 130 17.38 5.29 -20.61
CA MET A 130 16.57 4.10 -20.31
C MET A 130 15.15 4.19 -20.85
N LEU A 131 14.55 5.39 -20.84
CA LEU A 131 13.23 5.62 -21.44
C LEU A 131 13.28 5.45 -22.96
N GLU A 132 14.29 6.02 -23.63
CA GLU A 132 14.50 5.89 -25.07
C GLU A 132 14.71 4.43 -25.50
N LEU A 133 15.41 3.64 -24.69
CA LEU A 133 15.63 2.22 -24.92
C LEU A 133 14.48 1.32 -24.43
N SER A 134 13.42 1.88 -23.84
CA SER A 134 12.33 1.12 -23.20
C SER A 134 12.80 0.11 -22.14
N LEU A 135 13.90 0.44 -21.46
CA LEU A 135 14.52 -0.37 -20.41
C LEU A 135 14.20 0.23 -19.04
N VAL A 136 12.94 0.16 -18.61
CA VAL A 136 12.53 0.60 -17.26
C VAL A 136 12.35 -0.62 -16.36
N PRO A 137 13.31 -0.95 -15.49
CA PRO A 137 13.14 -1.99 -14.50
C PRO A 137 11.98 -1.64 -13.57
N GLU A 138 11.05 -2.56 -13.44
CA GLU A 138 9.92 -2.47 -12.52
C GLU A 138 10.04 -3.55 -11.45
N GLN A 139 9.86 -3.16 -10.20
CA GLN A 139 9.74 -4.05 -9.05
C GLN A 139 8.39 -3.84 -8.43
N GLN A 140 7.68 -4.92 -8.12
CA GLN A 140 6.38 -4.81 -7.45
C GLN A 140 6.58 -4.41 -6.00
N LEU A 141 5.61 -3.70 -5.45
CA LEU A 141 5.62 -3.18 -4.09
C LEU A 141 4.34 -3.60 -3.38
N PHE A 142 4.45 -4.14 -2.17
CA PHE A 142 3.30 -4.60 -1.37
C PHE A 142 3.44 -4.14 0.08
N CYS A 143 2.35 -3.66 0.69
CA CYS A 143 2.30 -3.37 2.11
C CYS A 143 1.52 -4.46 2.86
N CYS A 144 2.23 -5.22 3.69
CA CYS A 144 1.68 -6.34 4.45
C CYS A 144 1.48 -5.95 5.91
N PRO A 145 0.24 -5.95 6.42
CA PRO A 145 0.00 -5.79 7.86
C PRO A 145 0.28 -7.12 8.57
N GLU A 146 1.35 -7.20 9.35
CA GLU A 146 1.72 -8.37 10.15
C GLU A 146 1.83 -7.98 11.63
N SER A 147 0.99 -8.55 12.50
CA SER A 147 1.04 -8.37 13.97
C SER A 147 1.12 -6.90 14.43
N GLY A 148 0.38 -6.00 13.76
CA GLY A 148 0.35 -4.57 14.08
C GLY A 148 1.48 -3.74 13.48
N LYS A 149 2.40 -4.36 12.74
CA LYS A 149 3.43 -3.69 11.93
C LYS A 149 3.00 -3.63 10.46
N LEU A 150 3.42 -2.59 9.77
CA LEU A 150 3.17 -2.37 8.35
C LEU A 150 4.50 -2.57 7.62
N ASN A 151 4.63 -3.68 6.90
CA ASN A 151 5.87 -4.05 6.24
C ASN A 151 5.74 -3.81 4.75
N TRP A 152 6.54 -2.90 4.20
CA TRP A 152 6.70 -2.73 2.77
C TRP A 152 7.70 -3.76 2.23
N LEU A 153 7.28 -4.52 1.22
CA LEU A 153 8.09 -5.54 0.56
C LEU A 153 8.19 -5.19 -0.92
N TRP A 154 9.40 -5.26 -1.46
CA TRP A 154 9.59 -5.25 -2.92
C TRP A 154 9.71 -6.69 -3.42
N VAL A 155 9.22 -6.93 -4.63
CA VAL A 155 9.30 -8.22 -5.31
C VAL A 155 9.82 -8.00 -6.72
N ASP A 156 10.88 -8.72 -7.09
CA ASP A 156 11.35 -8.77 -8.47
C ASP A 156 10.55 -9.86 -9.21
N PRO A 157 9.71 -9.50 -10.20
CA PRO A 157 8.86 -10.46 -10.89
C PRO A 157 9.65 -11.49 -11.70
N ARG A 158 10.91 -11.20 -12.08
CA ARG A 158 11.75 -12.10 -12.88
C ARG A 158 12.39 -13.18 -12.02
N THR A 159 12.87 -12.80 -10.84
CA THR A 159 13.57 -13.71 -9.93
C THR A 159 12.69 -14.24 -8.80
N GLN A 160 11.47 -13.72 -8.66
CA GLN A 160 10.55 -13.97 -7.55
C GLN A 160 11.16 -13.67 -6.17
N ARG A 161 12.25 -12.88 -6.14
CA ARG A 161 12.90 -12.46 -4.91
C ARG A 161 12.04 -11.41 -4.22
N ALA A 162 11.66 -11.67 -2.98
CA ALA A 162 10.98 -10.73 -2.11
C ALA A 162 11.88 -10.33 -0.93
N ALA A 163 11.93 -9.04 -0.60
CA ALA A 163 12.62 -8.55 0.58
C ALA A 163 11.99 -7.24 1.08
N PRO A 164 12.27 -6.82 2.33
CA PRO A 164 11.84 -5.52 2.83
C PRO A 164 12.31 -4.38 1.93
N LEU A 165 11.44 -3.39 1.74
CA LEU A 165 11.84 -2.09 1.21
C LEU A 165 12.36 -1.26 2.38
N ASP A 166 13.68 -1.14 2.44
CA ASP A 166 14.39 -0.36 3.44
C ASP A 166 15.33 0.65 2.78
N ARG A 167 16.12 1.30 3.63
CA ARG A 167 17.09 2.31 3.19
C ARG A 167 18.15 1.71 2.28
N GLU A 168 18.70 0.54 2.64
CA GLU A 168 19.74 -0.13 1.85
C GLU A 168 19.24 -0.44 0.45
N ARG A 169 17.98 -0.92 0.35
CA ARG A 169 17.37 -1.16 -0.95
C ARG A 169 17.23 0.11 -1.79
N LEU A 170 16.71 1.19 -1.21
CA LEU A 170 16.55 2.45 -1.94
C LEU A 170 17.91 3.03 -2.38
N THR A 171 18.94 2.93 -1.54
CA THR A 171 20.33 3.27 -1.91
C THR A 171 20.79 2.44 -3.10
N ALA A 172 20.63 1.11 -3.08
CA ALA A 172 21.02 0.24 -4.18
C ALA A 172 20.26 0.54 -5.48
N ILE A 173 19.04 1.07 -5.41
CA ILE A 173 18.30 1.54 -6.59
C ILE A 173 18.93 2.83 -7.14
N LEU A 174 19.24 3.78 -6.28
CA LEU A 174 19.87 5.05 -6.67
C LEU A 174 21.27 4.87 -7.24
N GLU A 175 22.08 3.98 -6.65
CA GLU A 175 23.43 3.61 -7.13
C GLU A 175 23.43 3.12 -8.58
N ARG A 176 22.35 2.45 -9.01
CA ARG A 176 22.21 1.97 -10.39
C ARG A 176 21.86 3.07 -11.40
N LEU A 177 21.41 4.23 -10.92
CA LEU A 177 21.03 5.34 -11.78
C LEU A 177 22.18 6.31 -12.02
N VAL A 178 23.14 6.41 -11.09
CA VAL A 178 24.23 7.40 -11.11
C VAL A 178 25.42 6.94 -11.93
#